data_AF-A0A7W3PN08-F1
#
_entry.id   AF-A0A7W3PN08-F1
#
_cell.length_a   1.000
_cell.length_b   1.000
_cell.length_c   1.000
_cell.angle_alpha   90.00
_cell.angle_beta   90.00
_cell.angle_gamma   90.00
#
_symmetry.space_group_name_H-M   'P 1'
#
loop_
_entity.id
_entity.type
_entity.pdbx_description
1 polymer ?
#
loop_
_entity_poly.entity_id
_entity_poly.type
_entity_poly.pdbx_seq_one_letter_code
_entity_poly.pdbx_strand_id
1 'polypeptide(L)'
;MNVKVLSISGSKDGLSTPAKVKASKPTLPATASYLEVEGGVHAFFGDYGPQDGDGKPAISHEQARAQISAASVEFVNGLSG
;
A
#
# COMPACT_ATOMS: atom_id res chain seq x y z
N MET A 1 -2.43 -13.00 19.62
CA MET A 1 -3.07 -13.28 18.31
C MET A 1 -1.98 -13.36 17.26
N ASN A 2 -1.89 -14.46 16.51
CA ASN A 2 -0.92 -14.61 15.42
C ASN A 2 -1.65 -14.42 14.09
N VAL A 3 -1.76 -13.17 13.64
CA VAL A 3 -2.37 -12.82 12.35
C VAL A 3 -1.28 -12.35 11.40
N LYS A 4 -1.24 -12.92 10.18
CA LYS A 4 -0.35 -12.41 9.14
C LYS A 4 -0.91 -11.08 8.63
N VAL A 5 -0.05 -10.10 8.45
CA VAL A 5 -0.41 -8.75 7.98
C VAL A 5 0.56 -8.31 6.91
N LEU A 6 0.02 -7.79 5.80
CA LEU A 6 0.76 -7.03 4.79
C LEU A 6 0.15 -5.63 4.73
N SER A 7 0.99 -4.60 4.85
CA SER A 7 0.63 -3.21 4.59
C SER A 7 1.24 -2.77 3.26
N ILE A 8 0.40 -2.34 2.32
CA ILE A 8 0.82 -1.78 1.03
C ILE A 8 0.47 -0.28 1.05
N SER A 9 1.41 0.58 0.68
CA SER A 9 1.27 2.05 0.72
C SER A 9 1.97 2.72 -0.47
N GLY A 10 1.67 3.97 -0.78
CA GLY A 10 2.32 4.73 -1.85
C GLY A 10 3.28 5.80 -1.32
N SER A 11 4.48 5.92 -1.91
CA SER A 11 5.48 6.90 -1.44
C SER A 11 5.09 8.37 -1.69
N LYS A 12 4.10 8.61 -2.55
CA LYS A 12 3.54 9.93 -2.90
C LYS A 12 2.09 10.09 -2.44
N ASP A 13 1.55 9.18 -1.63
CA ASP A 13 0.18 9.28 -1.11
C ASP A 13 0.05 10.53 -0.23
N GLY A 14 -0.86 11.45 -0.61
CA GLY A 14 -1.10 12.69 0.14
C GLY A 14 -2.09 12.55 1.30
N LEU A 15 -2.89 11.47 1.31
CA LEU A 15 -3.99 11.26 2.24
C LEU A 15 -3.59 10.26 3.35
N SER A 16 -3.08 9.10 2.96
CA SER A 16 -2.42 8.08 3.79
C SER A 16 -0.90 8.24 3.71
N THR A 17 -0.41 9.44 4.04
CA THR A 17 1.02 9.81 3.89
C THR A 17 2.00 8.77 4.45
N PRO A 18 3.22 8.66 3.89
CA PRO A 18 4.28 7.80 4.44
C PRO A 18 4.54 8.04 5.94
N ALA A 19 4.40 9.27 6.41
CA ALA A 19 4.51 9.61 7.83
C ALA A 19 3.40 8.97 8.69
N LYS A 20 2.14 9.04 8.23
CA LYS A 20 0.99 8.38 8.90
C LYS A 20 1.15 6.85 8.90
N VAL A 21 1.59 6.27 7.79
CA VAL A 21 1.87 4.82 7.69
C VAL A 21 3.02 4.41 8.62
N LYS A 22 4.09 5.19 8.70
CA LYS A 22 5.19 4.93 9.64
C LYS A 22 4.72 5.01 11.10
N ALA A 23 3.86 5.96 11.42
CA ALA A 23 3.31 6.13 12.77
C ALA A 23 2.34 5.02 13.17
N SER A 24 1.70 4.32 12.21
CA SER A 24 0.80 3.20 12.50
C SER A 24 1.50 1.85 12.65
N LYS A 25 2.77 1.70 12.22
CA LYS A 25 3.51 0.42 12.36
C LYS A 25 3.45 -0.21 13.77
N PRO A 26 3.54 0.55 14.88
CA PRO A 26 3.42 0.00 16.23
C PRO A 26 2.05 -0.61 16.56
N THR A 27 0.99 -0.30 15.79
CA THR A 27 -0.35 -0.87 15.98
C THR A 27 -0.54 -2.20 15.27
N LEU A 28 0.47 -2.68 14.51
CA LEU A 28 0.45 -3.95 13.80
C LEU A 28 1.30 -4.99 14.53
N PRO A 29 1.06 -6.29 14.30
CA PRO A 29 1.95 -7.35 14.78
C PRO A 29 3.40 -7.11 14.33
N ALA A 30 4.36 -7.46 15.18
CA ALA A 30 5.79 -7.35 14.84
C ALA A 30 6.21 -8.15 13.59
N THR A 31 5.39 -9.15 13.22
CA THR A 31 5.56 -9.99 12.02
C THR A 31 4.91 -9.40 10.76
N ALA A 32 4.38 -8.17 10.81
CA ALA A 32 3.80 -7.52 9.65
C ALA A 32 4.86 -7.21 8.59
N SER A 33 4.53 -7.50 7.33
CA SER A 33 5.32 -7.11 6.17
C SER A 33 4.84 -5.78 5.60
N TYR A 34 5.74 -5.04 4.95
CA TYR A 34 5.46 -3.72 4.40
C TYR A 34 5.96 -3.63 2.96
N LEU A 35 5.11 -3.13 2.06
CA LEU A 35 5.45 -2.78 0.70
C LEU A 35 5.11 -1.30 0.48
N GLU A 36 6.08 -0.53 0.00
CA GLU A 36 5.86 0.84 -0.46
C GLU A 36 5.99 0.87 -1.98
N VAL A 37 4.92 1.29 -2.65
CA VAL A 37 4.86 1.49 -4.10
C VAL A 37 5.49 2.85 -4.39
N GLU A 38 6.74 2.82 -4.84
CA GLU A 38 7.48 4.04 -5.16
C GLU A 38 6.79 4.83 -6.30
N GLY A 39 6.52 6.11 -6.05
CA GLY A 39 5.77 6.98 -6.96
C GLY A 39 4.26 6.81 -6.92
N GLY A 40 3.72 5.87 -6.14
CA GLY A 40 2.29 5.62 -5.99
C GLY A 40 1.59 6.69 -5.12
N VAL A 41 0.34 6.98 -5.47
CA VAL A 41 -0.52 7.97 -4.79
C VAL A 41 -1.79 7.29 -4.25
N HIS A 42 -2.59 8.00 -3.44
CA HIS A 42 -3.79 7.45 -2.81
C HIS A 42 -4.78 6.89 -3.83
N ALA A 43 -5.03 7.67 -4.89
CA ALA A 43 -6.00 7.34 -5.92
C ALA A 43 -5.68 6.02 -6.65
N PHE A 44 -4.43 5.55 -6.63
CA PHE A 44 -4.02 4.33 -7.33
C PHE A 44 -4.33 3.03 -6.58
N PHE A 45 -4.80 3.12 -5.33
CA PHE A 45 -5.29 1.96 -4.57
C PHE A 45 -6.74 1.61 -4.91
N GLY A 46 -7.43 2.45 -5.68
CA GLY A 46 -8.77 2.20 -6.20
C GLY A 46 -8.91 2.75 -7.63
N ASP A 47 -10.14 2.82 -8.12
CA ASP A 47 -10.45 3.44 -9.42
C ASP A 47 -11.44 4.60 -9.23
N TYR A 48 -11.16 5.43 -8.22
CA TYR A 48 -12.02 6.55 -7.81
C TYR A 48 -11.72 7.85 -8.57
N GLY A 49 -10.69 7.85 -9.42
CA GLY A 49 -10.13 9.06 -10.01
C GLY A 49 -9.29 9.87 -9.03
N PRO A 50 -8.75 11.03 -9.47
CA PRO A 50 -7.97 11.93 -8.60
C PRO A 50 -8.74 12.31 -7.33
N GLN A 51 -8.01 12.46 -6.21
CA GLN A 51 -8.58 12.85 -4.92
C GLN A 51 -7.99 14.17 -4.45
N ASP A 52 -8.81 15.02 -3.84
CA ASP A 52 -8.36 16.28 -3.25
C ASP A 52 -7.37 16.02 -2.11
N GLY A 53 -6.22 16.68 -2.16
CA GLY A 53 -5.15 16.49 -1.16
C GLY A 53 -4.26 15.28 -1.41
N ASP A 54 -4.45 14.54 -2.50
CA ASP A 54 -3.52 13.50 -2.93
C ASP A 54 -2.25 14.10 -3.57
N GLY A 55 -1.21 13.28 -3.73
CA GLY A 55 0.05 13.67 -4.34
C GLY A 55 0.03 13.58 -5.87
N LYS A 56 1.16 14.00 -6.48
CA LYS A 56 1.41 13.80 -7.91
C LYS A 56 2.12 12.46 -8.11
N PRO A 57 1.55 11.53 -8.91
CA PRO A 57 2.17 10.24 -9.15
C PRO A 57 3.45 10.38 -9.97
N ALA A 58 4.40 9.49 -9.72
CA ALA A 58 5.64 9.35 -10.51
C ALA A 58 5.66 8.06 -11.37
N ILE A 59 4.65 7.21 -11.21
CA ILE A 59 4.42 6.00 -12.02
C ILE A 59 3.00 6.04 -12.62
N SER A 60 2.70 5.16 -13.57
CA SER A 60 1.34 5.02 -14.10
C SER A 60 0.44 4.26 -13.13
N HIS A 61 -0.88 4.43 -13.30
CA HIS A 61 -1.87 3.67 -12.53
C HIS A 61 -1.73 2.16 -12.79
N GLU A 62 -1.45 1.75 -14.02
CA GLU A 62 -1.23 0.34 -14.38
C GLU A 62 0.00 -0.24 -13.67
N GLN A 63 1.09 0.51 -13.60
CA GLN A 63 2.30 0.09 -12.88
C GLN A 63 2.05 -0.10 -11.39
N ALA A 64 1.30 0.83 -10.76
CA ALA A 64 0.92 0.70 -9.36
C ALA A 64 -0.02 -0.50 -9.14
N ARG A 65 -1.05 -0.64 -9.98
CA ARG A 65 -2.02 -1.74 -9.92
C ARG A 65 -1.35 -3.10 -10.08
N ALA A 66 -0.37 -3.23 -10.97
CA ALA A 66 0.39 -4.46 -11.15
C ALA A 66 1.17 -4.85 -9.87
N GLN A 67 1.85 -3.90 -9.22
CA GLN A 67 2.58 -4.15 -7.97
C GLN A 67 1.64 -4.50 -6.81
N ILE A 68 0.56 -3.73 -6.64
CA ILE A 68 -0.43 -3.93 -5.57
C ILE A 68 -1.10 -5.31 -5.71
N SER A 69 -1.53 -5.67 -6.92
CA SER A 69 -2.20 -6.95 -7.18
C SER A 69 -1.24 -8.14 -7.01
N ALA A 70 -0.01 -8.05 -7.52
CA ALA A 70 1.00 -9.10 -7.36
C ALA A 70 1.28 -9.37 -5.87
N ALA A 71 1.53 -8.33 -5.08
CA ALA A 71 1.80 -8.46 -3.65
C ALA A 71 0.59 -8.99 -2.86
N SER A 72 -0.62 -8.56 -3.22
CA SER A 72 -1.85 -9.04 -2.59
C SER A 72 -2.09 -10.53 -2.86
N VAL A 73 -1.89 -10.97 -4.10
CA VAL A 73 -2.03 -12.39 -4.50
C VAL A 73 -0.96 -13.24 -3.84
N GLU A 74 0.30 -12.80 -3.83
CA GLU A 74 1.39 -13.49 -3.14
C GLU A 74 1.09 -13.67 -1.65
N PHE A 75 0.64 -12.60 -0.99
CA PHE A 75 0.27 -12.64 0.42
C PHE A 75 -0.84 -13.66 0.69
N VAL A 76 -1.94 -13.61 -0.06
CA VAL A 76 -3.07 -14.55 0.10
C VAL A 76 -2.66 -15.98 -0.17
N ASN A 77 -1.89 -16.24 -1.24
CA ASN A 77 -1.39 -17.59 -1.54
C ASN A 77 -0.50 -18.13 -0.41
N GLY A 78 0.28 -17.26 0.24
CA GLY A 78 1.09 -17.61 1.42
C GLY A 78 0.31 -17.82 2.72
N LEU A 79 -1.01 -17.61 2.74
CA LEU A 79 -1.88 -17.95 3.87
C LEU A 79 -2.35 -19.41 3.84
N SER A 80 -2.46 -20.01 2.65
CA SER A 80 -3.02 -21.35 2.41
C SER A 80 -2.08 -22.52 2.77
N GLY A 81 -1.12 -22.29 3.67
CA GLY A 81 -0.17 -23.30 4.16
C GLY A 81 -0.67 -24.02 5.41
#